data_AF-A0A3D5B823-F1
#
_entry.id   AF-A0A3D5B823-F1
#
_cell.length_a   1.000
_cell.length_b   1.000
_cell.length_c   1.000
_cell.angle_alpha   90.00
_cell.angle_beta   90.00
_cell.angle_gamma   90.00
#
_symmetry.space_group_name_H-M   'P 1'
#
loop_
_entity.id
_entity.type
_entity.pdbx_description
1 polymer ?
#
loop_
_entity_poly.entity_id
_entity_poly.type
_entity_poly.pdbx_seq_one_letter_code
_entity_poly.pdbx_strand_id
1 'polypeptide(L)'
;MPELALDKCGRLISRPAREYKQLRMTPYTEKDLTLNAGERLSLPVSGRQLEVVLTVQRGEGVFELGIAASSDENEVTLLGCDPQTGKVWLDTTRSSLSNEVMTGVQEISVPNPEEEYVQLRVILDGSVIKVWVDDAFSLSGRIYPTLGSSQTVYMAAKQENIRISGLSVCQLGSIWKEN
;
A
#
# COMPACT_ATOMS: atom_id res chain seq x y z
N MET A 1 -14.22 -12.43 -0.70
CA MET A 1 -14.88 -11.12 -0.51
C MET A 1 -14.35 -10.50 0.76
N PRO A 2 -14.27 -9.16 0.90
CA PRO A 2 -13.82 -8.54 2.14
C PRO A 2 -14.78 -8.87 3.30
N GLU A 3 -14.27 -8.83 4.52
CA GLU A 3 -15.13 -8.83 5.71
C GLU A 3 -15.77 -7.46 5.87
N LEU A 4 -17.04 -7.44 6.27
CA LEU A 4 -17.80 -6.24 6.57
C LEU A 4 -18.22 -6.26 8.04
N ALA A 5 -18.12 -5.12 8.71
CA ALA A 5 -18.57 -4.96 10.10
C ALA A 5 -19.01 -3.50 10.33
N LEU A 6 -19.52 -3.23 11.53
CA LEU A 6 -19.70 -1.86 12.01
C LEU A 6 -18.63 -1.54 13.06
N ASP A 7 -18.13 -0.30 13.08
CA ASP A 7 -17.28 0.19 14.17
C ASP A 7 -18.10 0.57 15.42
N LYS A 8 -17.41 1.06 16.46
CA LYS A 8 -18.02 1.51 17.73
C LYS A 8 -19.06 2.64 17.55
N CYS A 9 -19.03 3.35 16.43
CA CYS A 9 -19.91 4.46 16.09
C CYS A 9 -21.02 4.04 15.11
N GLY A 10 -21.13 2.75 14.75
CA GLY A 10 -22.13 2.24 13.82
C GLY A 10 -21.81 2.50 12.34
N ARG A 11 -20.56 2.83 12.00
CA ARG A 11 -20.13 3.09 10.61
C ARG A 11 -19.63 1.80 9.96
N LEU A 12 -19.91 1.62 8.67
CA LEU A 12 -19.43 0.48 7.89
C LEU A 12 -17.90 0.49 7.82
N ILE A 13 -17.30 -0.64 8.15
CA ILE A 13 -15.88 -0.90 7.96
C ILE A 13 -15.70 -2.17 7.12
N SER A 14 -14.58 -2.22 6.40
CA SER A 14 -14.19 -3.33 5.55
C SER A 14 -12.75 -3.73 5.82
N ARG A 15 -12.49 -5.03 5.82
CA ARG A 15 -11.14 -5.60 5.98
C ARG A 15 -10.88 -6.66 4.91
N PRO A 16 -9.62 -7.02 4.62
CA PRO A 16 -9.35 -8.22 3.85
C PRO A 16 -10.00 -9.44 4.51
N ALA A 17 -10.35 -10.41 3.67
CA ALA A 17 -10.92 -11.68 4.13
C ALA A 17 -9.95 -12.35 5.12
N ARG A 18 -10.45 -12.97 6.20
CA ARG A 18 -9.59 -13.63 7.21
C ARG A 18 -8.70 -14.71 6.61
N GLU A 19 -9.13 -15.34 5.52
CA GLU A 19 -8.44 -16.41 4.81
C GLU A 19 -7.08 -15.95 4.27
N TYR A 20 -6.89 -14.65 3.97
CA TYR A 20 -5.58 -14.11 3.57
C TYR A 20 -4.49 -14.38 4.61
N LYS A 21 -4.84 -14.48 5.90
CA LYS A 21 -3.88 -14.77 6.97
C LYS A 21 -3.18 -16.11 6.76
N GLN A 22 -3.85 -17.08 6.13
CA GLN A 22 -3.27 -18.40 5.87
C GLN A 22 -2.27 -18.40 4.71
N LEU A 23 -2.31 -17.36 3.87
CA LEU A 23 -1.42 -17.21 2.73
C LEU A 23 -0.12 -16.46 3.09
N ARG A 24 -0.04 -15.84 4.27
CA ARG A 24 1.12 -15.03 4.65
C ARG A 24 2.36 -15.91 4.78
N MET A 25 3.39 -15.56 4.03
CA MET A 25 4.75 -16.04 4.27
C MET A 25 5.40 -15.24 5.42
N THR A 26 6.66 -15.55 5.73
CA THR A 26 7.43 -14.81 6.74
C THR A 26 7.48 -13.32 6.40
N PRO A 27 6.96 -12.43 7.25
CA PRO A 27 6.96 -11.00 6.99
C PRO A 27 8.34 -10.39 7.25
N TYR A 28 8.68 -9.36 6.47
CA TYR A 28 9.62 -8.33 6.88
C TYR A 28 8.89 -7.29 7.73
N THR A 29 9.44 -6.92 8.88
CA THR A 29 8.79 -5.98 9.79
C THR A 29 9.76 -4.96 10.36
N GLU A 30 9.33 -3.71 10.45
CA GLU A 30 10.06 -2.63 11.11
C GLU A 30 9.14 -1.91 12.10
N LYS A 31 9.73 -1.38 13.18
CA LYS A 31 9.05 -0.56 14.18
C LYS A 31 9.85 0.72 14.40
N ASP A 32 9.15 1.83 14.60
CA ASP A 32 9.78 3.13 14.85
C ASP A 32 10.84 3.50 13.80
N LEU A 33 10.55 3.20 12.53
CA LEU A 33 11.43 3.51 11.40
C LEU A 33 11.32 5.00 11.07
N THR A 34 12.46 5.67 10.94
CA THR A 34 12.53 7.05 10.45
C THR A 34 13.12 7.07 9.06
N LEU A 35 12.48 7.76 8.12
CA LEU A 35 13.07 8.11 6.83
C LEU A 35 13.27 9.63 6.80
N ASN A 36 14.48 10.06 6.47
CA ASN A 36 14.80 11.46 6.31
C ASN A 36 14.19 12.03 5.02
N ALA A 37 14.04 13.35 4.93
CA ALA A 37 13.58 14.01 3.71
C ALA A 37 14.38 13.56 2.47
N GLY A 38 13.67 13.10 1.43
CA GLY A 38 14.23 12.58 0.19
C GLY A 38 14.83 11.17 0.31
N GLU A 39 14.83 10.56 1.49
CA GLU A 39 15.34 9.21 1.70
C GLU A 39 14.38 8.17 1.14
N ARG A 40 14.98 7.11 0.61
CA ARG A 40 14.28 5.94 0.10
C ARG A 40 14.79 4.69 0.81
N LEU A 41 13.85 3.85 1.21
CA LEU A 41 14.11 2.52 1.74
C LEU A 41 13.55 1.46 0.78
N SER A 42 14.44 0.66 0.21
CA SER A 42 14.05 -0.57 -0.50
C SER A 42 13.63 -1.63 0.51
N LEU A 43 12.48 -2.27 0.29
CA LEU A 43 11.99 -3.33 1.16
C LEU A 43 12.47 -4.68 0.62
N PRO A 44 12.92 -5.62 1.48
CA PRO A 44 13.51 -6.89 1.06
C PRO A 44 12.42 -7.91 0.68
N VAL A 45 11.44 -7.48 -0.11
CA VAL A 45 10.33 -8.28 -0.60
C VAL A 45 10.11 -7.96 -2.07
N SER A 46 9.78 -8.99 -2.85
CA SER A 46 9.51 -8.86 -4.28
C SER A 46 8.30 -9.67 -4.70
N GLY A 47 7.79 -9.40 -5.90
CA GLY A 47 6.70 -10.14 -6.52
C GLY A 47 5.40 -9.36 -6.60
N ARG A 48 4.32 -10.04 -6.99
CA ARG A 48 3.01 -9.42 -7.26
C ARG A 48 1.87 -10.04 -6.44
N GLN A 49 2.21 -10.70 -5.34
CA GLN A 49 1.27 -11.25 -4.38
C GLN A 49 1.75 -10.82 -3.00
N LEU A 50 1.28 -9.67 -2.52
CA LEU A 50 1.85 -8.99 -1.37
C LEU A 50 0.76 -8.45 -0.45
N GLU A 51 1.02 -8.49 0.85
CA GLU A 51 0.34 -7.64 1.83
C GLU A 51 1.35 -6.66 2.43
N VAL A 52 1.00 -5.36 2.40
CA VAL A 52 1.71 -4.30 3.12
C VAL A 52 0.78 -3.74 4.18
N VAL A 53 1.26 -3.64 5.42
CA VAL A 53 0.59 -2.94 6.51
C VAL A 53 1.53 -1.84 6.98
N LEU A 54 1.06 -0.60 6.93
CA LEU A 54 1.81 0.58 7.31
C LEU A 54 1.00 1.37 8.33
N THR A 55 1.65 1.86 9.38
CA THR A 55 1.07 2.79 10.34
C THR A 55 2.00 3.98 10.49
N VAL A 56 1.44 5.17 10.32
CA VAL A 56 2.13 6.45 10.35
C VAL A 56 1.38 7.39 11.28
N GLN A 57 2.12 8.21 12.02
CA GLN A 57 1.51 9.21 12.88
C GLN A 57 0.96 10.37 12.03
N ARG A 58 -0.17 10.96 12.42
CA ARG A 58 -0.65 12.19 11.79
C ARG A 58 0.32 13.34 12.06
N GLY A 59 0.42 14.26 11.10
CA GLY A 59 1.36 15.38 11.16
C GLY A 59 2.78 15.07 10.65
N GLU A 60 3.10 13.79 10.40
CA GLU A 60 4.32 13.39 9.70
C GLU A 60 4.31 13.87 8.25
N GLY A 61 5.51 13.98 7.66
CA GLY A 61 5.68 14.38 6.27
C GLY A 61 5.02 13.46 5.25
N VAL A 62 4.93 13.95 4.01
CA VAL A 62 4.40 13.18 2.88
C VAL A 62 5.31 12.00 2.54
N PHE A 63 4.72 10.83 2.31
CA PHE A 63 5.44 9.64 1.85
C PHE A 63 4.76 8.95 0.67
N GLU A 64 5.57 8.16 -0.04
CA GLU A 64 5.14 7.30 -1.13
C GLU A 64 5.61 5.86 -0.87
N LEU A 65 4.71 4.91 -1.12
CA LEU A 65 4.99 3.48 -1.21
C LEU A 65 4.91 3.10 -2.68
N GLY A 66 6.07 2.77 -3.27
CA GLY A 66 6.14 2.24 -4.63
C GLY A 66 5.98 0.72 -4.62
N ILE A 67 5.06 0.23 -5.44
CA ILE A 67 4.68 -1.19 -5.54
C ILE A 67 4.75 -1.62 -7.00
N ALA A 68 5.15 -2.87 -7.23
CA ALA A 68 5.36 -3.42 -8.57
C ALA A 68 6.27 -2.49 -9.38
N ALA A 69 7.32 -1.97 -8.73
CA ALA A 69 8.23 -1.02 -9.31
C ALA A 69 9.36 -1.73 -10.05
N SER A 70 9.70 -1.23 -11.24
CA SER A 70 10.96 -1.57 -11.89
C SER A 70 12.13 -0.93 -11.14
N SER A 71 13.32 -1.50 -11.28
CA SER A 71 14.54 -1.01 -10.60
C SER A 71 14.93 0.42 -11.00
N ASP A 72 14.54 0.86 -12.18
CA ASP A 72 14.73 2.22 -12.72
C ASP A 72 13.48 3.10 -12.57
N GLU A 73 12.41 2.57 -11.97
CA GLU A 73 11.11 3.21 -11.74
C GLU A 73 10.38 3.70 -13.00
N ASN A 74 10.80 3.32 -14.20
CA ASN A 74 10.05 3.63 -15.41
C ASN A 74 8.62 3.06 -15.36
N GLU A 75 8.42 1.97 -14.61
CA GLU A 75 7.12 1.38 -14.34
C GLU A 75 6.93 1.21 -12.83
N VAL A 76 5.89 1.83 -12.25
CA VAL A 76 5.61 1.84 -10.80
C VAL A 76 4.15 2.16 -10.52
N THR A 77 3.58 1.53 -9.49
CA THR A 77 2.32 1.96 -8.87
C THR A 77 2.64 2.67 -7.57
N LEU A 78 2.10 3.88 -7.38
CA LEU A 78 2.39 4.69 -6.20
C LEU A 78 1.16 4.78 -5.29
N LEU A 79 1.32 4.37 -4.04
CA LEU A 79 0.41 4.75 -2.96
C LEU A 79 1.05 5.88 -2.18
N GLY A 80 0.48 7.07 -2.24
CA GLY A 80 0.95 8.20 -1.46
C GLY A 80 0.01 8.56 -0.32
N CYS A 81 0.58 9.17 0.71
CA CYS A 81 -0.18 9.70 1.83
C CYS A 81 0.46 11.01 2.30
N ASP A 82 -0.41 11.98 2.56
CA ASP A 82 -0.10 13.22 3.26
C ASP A 82 -0.84 13.18 4.61
N PRO A 83 -0.16 12.76 5.70
CA PRO A 83 -0.73 12.71 7.03
C PRO A 83 -1.06 14.09 7.63
N GLN A 84 -0.51 15.19 7.09
CA GLN A 84 -0.78 16.55 7.55
C GLN A 84 -2.11 17.06 7.02
N THR A 85 -2.35 16.89 5.70
CA THR A 85 -3.61 17.31 5.08
C THR A 85 -4.69 16.22 5.12
N GLY A 86 -4.32 15.01 5.55
CA GLY A 86 -5.23 13.88 5.65
C GLY A 86 -5.66 13.37 4.29
N LYS A 87 -4.72 13.21 3.35
CA LYS A 87 -4.99 12.69 2.01
C LYS A 87 -4.27 11.38 1.77
N VAL A 88 -4.92 10.47 1.04
CA VAL A 88 -4.34 9.23 0.54
C VAL A 88 -4.70 9.10 -0.93
N TRP A 89 -3.73 8.76 -1.76
CA TRP A 89 -3.97 8.55 -3.18
C TRP A 89 -3.29 7.29 -3.71
N LEU A 90 -3.95 6.66 -4.66
CA LEU A 90 -3.42 5.56 -5.45
C LEU A 90 -3.26 6.05 -6.88
N ASP A 91 -2.01 6.11 -7.34
CA ASP A 91 -1.63 6.50 -8.70
C ASP A 91 -1.14 5.27 -9.48
N THR A 92 -1.89 4.93 -10.53
CA THR A 92 -1.59 3.84 -11.45
C THR A 92 -1.13 4.33 -12.82
N THR A 93 -0.94 5.65 -13.02
CA THR A 93 -0.58 6.27 -14.31
C THR A 93 0.72 5.75 -14.91
N ARG A 94 1.64 5.29 -14.07
CA ARG A 94 2.93 4.69 -14.46
C ARG A 94 3.00 3.19 -14.19
N SER A 95 1.87 2.54 -13.90
CA SER A 95 1.85 1.11 -13.55
C SER A 95 2.06 0.16 -14.74
N SER A 96 2.13 0.71 -15.96
CA SER A 96 2.31 0.00 -17.21
C SER A 96 2.98 0.91 -18.23
N LEU A 97 3.87 0.36 -19.06
CA LEU A 97 4.38 1.05 -20.26
C LEU A 97 3.45 0.94 -21.48
N SER A 98 2.48 0.01 -21.44
CA SER A 98 1.44 -0.07 -22.48
C SER A 98 0.44 1.07 -22.34
N ASN A 99 0.07 1.68 -23.47
CA ASN A 99 -0.98 2.70 -23.56
C ASN A 99 -2.40 2.11 -23.72
N GLU A 100 -2.52 0.78 -23.79
CA GLU A 100 -3.82 0.08 -23.95
C GLU A 100 -4.54 -0.11 -22.61
N VAL A 101 -3.87 0.16 -21.49
CA VAL A 101 -4.43 -0.03 -20.16
C VAL A 101 -5.02 1.27 -19.63
N MET A 102 -6.17 1.14 -18.96
CA MET A 102 -6.74 2.26 -18.23
C MET A 102 -5.96 2.50 -16.95
N THR A 103 -5.47 3.73 -16.78
CA THR A 103 -4.76 4.18 -15.59
C THR A 103 -5.39 5.46 -15.03
N GLY A 104 -5.08 5.79 -13.79
CA GLY A 104 -5.50 7.07 -13.21
C GLY A 104 -5.04 7.26 -11.78
N VAL A 105 -5.50 8.37 -11.19
CA VAL A 105 -5.27 8.69 -9.79
C VAL A 105 -6.61 8.67 -9.07
N GLN A 106 -6.68 7.94 -7.96
CA GLN A 106 -7.78 7.99 -7.03
C GLN A 106 -7.29 8.65 -5.74
N GLU A 107 -8.04 9.60 -5.20
CA GLU A 107 -7.72 10.30 -3.97
C GLU A 107 -8.93 10.25 -3.02
N ILE A 108 -8.66 10.06 -1.73
CA ILE A 108 -9.66 10.20 -0.67
C ILE A 108 -9.07 10.99 0.50
N SER A 109 -9.97 11.59 1.29
CA SER A 109 -9.62 12.09 2.61
C SER A 109 -9.56 10.93 3.60
N VAL A 110 -8.55 10.94 4.47
CA VAL A 110 -8.40 9.98 5.56
C VAL A 110 -9.62 10.11 6.49
N PRO A 111 -10.29 9.00 6.84
CA PRO A 111 -11.40 8.99 7.80
C PRO A 111 -10.90 9.35 9.20
N ASN A 112 -11.81 9.68 10.13
CA ASN A 112 -11.49 9.84 11.57
C ASN A 112 -10.30 10.78 11.85
N PRO A 113 -10.38 12.07 11.46
CA PRO A 113 -9.28 13.02 11.63
C PRO A 113 -8.80 13.18 13.09
N GLU A 114 -9.61 12.76 14.06
CA GLU A 114 -9.30 12.75 15.48
C GLU A 114 -8.31 11.65 15.93
N GLU A 115 -8.15 10.57 15.15
CA GLU A 115 -7.23 9.47 15.50
C GLU A 115 -5.77 9.88 15.25
N GLU A 116 -4.85 9.50 16.15
CA GLU A 116 -3.45 9.94 16.09
C GLU A 116 -2.65 9.30 14.93
N TYR A 117 -3.14 8.18 14.38
CA TYR A 117 -2.45 7.41 13.37
C TYR A 117 -3.34 7.18 12.14
N VAL A 118 -2.68 7.00 11.00
CA VAL A 118 -3.28 6.49 9.78
C VAL A 118 -2.72 5.09 9.53
N GLN A 119 -3.60 4.10 9.44
CA GLN A 119 -3.24 2.74 9.02
C GLN A 119 -3.61 2.53 7.55
N LEU A 120 -2.60 2.17 6.76
CA LEU A 120 -2.78 1.73 5.39
C LEU A 120 -2.55 0.22 5.33
N ARG A 121 -3.49 -0.49 4.70
CA ARG A 121 -3.32 -1.90 4.37
C ARG A 121 -3.48 -2.10 2.88
N VAL A 122 -2.44 -2.61 2.24
CA VAL A 122 -2.42 -2.87 0.80
C VAL A 122 -2.40 -4.37 0.56
N ILE A 123 -3.27 -4.84 -0.33
CA ILE A 123 -3.19 -6.17 -0.93
C ILE A 123 -2.91 -5.98 -2.41
N LEU A 124 -1.82 -6.58 -2.89
CA LEU A 124 -1.54 -6.78 -4.30
C LEU A 124 -1.75 -8.26 -4.60
N ASP A 125 -2.60 -8.56 -5.57
CA ASP A 125 -2.85 -9.92 -6.06
C ASP A 125 -2.86 -9.93 -7.60
N GLY A 126 -1.69 -10.25 -8.15
CA GLY A 126 -1.42 -10.22 -9.59
C GLY A 126 -1.59 -8.81 -10.16
N SER A 127 -2.75 -8.57 -10.78
CA SER A 127 -3.11 -7.31 -11.43
C SER A 127 -4.09 -6.46 -10.64
N VAL A 128 -4.46 -6.85 -9.42
CA VAL A 128 -5.41 -6.10 -8.58
C VAL A 128 -4.67 -5.57 -7.36
N ILE A 129 -4.76 -4.26 -7.17
CA ILE A 129 -4.31 -3.59 -5.95
C ILE A 129 -5.51 -3.06 -5.19
N LYS A 130 -5.59 -3.34 -3.90
CA LYS A 130 -6.60 -2.79 -3.01
C LYS A 130 -5.96 -2.21 -1.77
N VAL A 131 -6.31 -0.97 -1.45
CA VAL A 131 -5.78 -0.23 -0.31
C VAL A 131 -6.95 0.04 0.63
N TRP A 132 -6.84 -0.35 1.89
CA TRP A 132 -7.73 0.04 2.97
C TRP A 132 -7.07 1.15 3.78
N VAL A 133 -7.85 2.18 4.12
CA VAL A 133 -7.45 3.30 4.96
C VAL A 133 -8.30 3.27 6.22
N ASP A 134 -7.65 3.00 7.36
CA ASP A 134 -8.26 2.81 8.69
C ASP A 134 -9.47 1.85 8.71
N ASP A 135 -9.46 0.85 7.82
CA ASP A 135 -10.57 -0.06 7.54
C ASP A 135 -11.90 0.61 7.13
N ALA A 136 -11.99 1.94 7.07
CA ALA A 136 -13.26 2.65 6.82
C ALA A 136 -13.46 2.93 5.31
N PHE A 137 -12.39 3.30 4.61
CA PHE A 137 -12.42 3.50 3.16
C PHE A 137 -11.47 2.57 2.44
N SER A 138 -11.74 2.33 1.16
CA SER A 138 -10.81 1.58 0.31
C SER A 138 -10.69 2.16 -1.09
N LEU A 139 -9.45 2.21 -1.59
CA LEU A 139 -9.12 2.46 -2.98
C LEU A 139 -8.90 1.12 -3.68
N SER A 140 -9.28 0.98 -4.94
CA SER A 140 -9.06 -0.25 -5.71
C SER A 140 -8.65 0.07 -7.13
N GLY A 141 -7.57 -0.56 -7.58
CA GLY A 141 -7.01 -0.34 -8.90
C GLY A 141 -6.66 -1.64 -9.59
N ARG A 142 -6.53 -1.56 -10.92
CA ARG A 142 -5.87 -2.58 -11.72
C ARG A 142 -4.51 -2.06 -12.16
N ILE A 143 -3.52 -2.95 -12.17
CA ILE A 143 -2.17 -2.67 -12.66
C ILE A 143 -1.76 -3.78 -13.62
N TYR A 144 -1.03 -3.43 -14.67
CA TYR A 144 -0.55 -4.38 -15.67
C TYR A 144 0.91 -4.09 -16.02
N PRO A 145 1.85 -4.27 -15.06
CA PRO A 145 3.24 -3.96 -15.33
C PRO A 145 3.78 -4.90 -16.43
N THR A 146 4.33 -4.28 -17.46
CA THR A 146 4.86 -4.88 -18.68
C THR A 146 6.27 -5.41 -18.50
N LEU A 147 7.06 -4.81 -17.61
CA LEU A 147 8.43 -5.23 -17.36
C LEU A 147 8.44 -6.40 -16.38
N GLY A 148 9.21 -7.44 -16.69
CA GLY A 148 9.45 -8.55 -15.77
C GLY A 148 10.17 -8.12 -14.49
N SER A 149 10.89 -6.99 -14.52
CA SER A 149 11.59 -6.40 -13.37
C SER A 149 10.67 -5.60 -12.44
N SER A 150 9.43 -5.30 -12.85
CA SER A 150 8.42 -4.59 -12.05
C SER A 150 7.86 -5.46 -10.94
N GLN A 151 8.70 -5.68 -9.93
CA GLN A 151 8.47 -6.60 -8.81
C GLN A 151 8.95 -6.05 -7.47
N THR A 152 9.59 -4.88 -7.45
CA THR A 152 10.17 -4.32 -6.21
C THR A 152 9.16 -3.51 -5.43
N VAL A 153 9.43 -3.34 -4.14
CA VAL A 153 8.68 -2.48 -3.23
C VAL A 153 9.64 -1.54 -2.52
N TYR A 154 9.27 -0.28 -2.38
CA TYR A 154 10.06 0.70 -1.65
C TYR A 154 9.16 1.71 -0.95
N MET A 155 9.71 2.36 0.07
CA MET A 155 9.15 3.55 0.69
C MET A 155 10.06 4.74 0.44
N ALA A 156 9.47 5.92 0.27
CA ALA A 156 10.19 7.16 0.12
C ALA A 156 9.52 8.28 0.93
N ALA A 157 10.32 9.02 1.68
CA ALA A 157 9.92 10.29 2.26
C ALA A 157 10.11 11.39 1.21
N LYS A 158 9.17 12.35 1.14
CA LYS A 158 9.26 13.44 0.17
C LYS A 158 10.10 14.59 0.70
N GLN A 159 9.49 15.69 1.13
CA GLN A 159 10.21 16.92 1.49
C GLN A 159 10.54 17.02 2.97
N GLU A 160 9.92 16.17 3.80
CA GLU A 160 10.05 16.19 5.24
C GLU A 160 10.42 14.79 5.74
N ASN A 161 10.97 14.72 6.95
CA ASN A 161 11.17 13.46 7.62
C ASN A 161 9.83 12.82 7.93
N ILE A 162 9.80 11.49 7.92
CA ILE A 162 8.64 10.72 8.34
C ILE A 162 9.04 9.68 9.38
N ARG A 163 8.19 9.52 10.39
CA ARG A 163 8.25 8.42 11.35
C ARG A 163 7.13 7.43 11.09
N ILE A 164 7.53 6.19 10.89
CA ILE A 164 6.66 5.04 10.68
C ILE A 164 6.64 4.25 11.99
N SER A 165 5.49 4.22 12.65
CA SER A 165 5.31 3.49 13.91
C SER A 165 5.30 1.98 13.70
N GLY A 166 4.85 1.51 12.53
CA GLY A 166 4.93 0.10 12.17
C GLY A 166 4.87 -0.14 10.66
N LEU A 167 5.72 -1.04 10.20
CA LEU A 167 5.72 -1.55 8.83
C LEU A 167 5.76 -3.07 8.87
N SER A 168 4.91 -3.71 8.07
CA SER A 168 4.95 -5.15 7.81
C SER A 168 4.71 -5.37 6.33
N VAL A 169 5.61 -6.11 5.69
CA VAL A 169 5.48 -6.53 4.28
C VAL A 169 5.64 -8.03 4.21
N CYS A 170 4.70 -8.72 3.57
CA CYS A 170 4.81 -10.16 3.36
C CYS A 170 4.36 -10.56 1.97
N GLN A 171 5.02 -11.57 1.42
CA GLN A 171 4.51 -12.26 0.25
C GLN A 171 3.32 -13.13 0.65
N LEU A 172 2.37 -13.27 -0.27
CA LEU A 172 1.20 -14.12 -0.13
C LEU A 172 1.39 -15.36 -1.02
N GLY A 173 1.15 -16.53 -0.45
CA GLY A 173 1.16 -17.81 -1.15
C GLY A 173 -0.01 -17.93 -2.14
N SER A 174 0.15 -18.86 -3.08
CA SER A 174 -0.89 -19.19 -4.07
C SER A 174 -2.06 -19.91 -3.41
N ILE A 175 -3.29 -19.59 -3.85
CA ILE A 175 -4.50 -20.37 -3.52
C ILE A 175 -4.70 -21.57 -4.45
N TRP A 176 -3.95 -21.62 -5.55
CA TRP A 176 -3.98 -22.71 -6.52
C TRP A 176 -2.97 -23.77 -6.11
N LYS A 177 -3.38 -25.05 -6.19
CA LYS A 177 -2.44 -26.16 -6.06
C LYS A 177 -1.49 -26.15 -7.26
N GLU A 178 -0.20 -26.28 -7.02
CA GLU A 178 0.75 -26.59 -8.08
C GLU A 178 0.39 -27.97 -8.64
N ASN A 179 0.23 -28.05 -9.96
CA ASN A 179 0.01 -29.31 -10.69
C ASN A 179 1.33 -30.03 -10.92
#